data_AF-A0A4Q1D6W3-F1
#
_entry.id   AF-A0A4Q1D6W3-F1
#
_cell.length_a   1.000
_cell.length_b   1.000
_cell.length_c   1.000
_cell.angle_alpha   90.00
_cell.angle_beta   90.00
_cell.angle_gamma   90.00
#
_symmetry.space_group_name_H-M   'P 1'
#
loop_
_entity.id
_entity.type
_entity.pdbx_description
1 polymer ?
#
loop_
_entity_poly.entity_id
_entity_poly.type
_entity_poly.pdbx_seq_one_letter_code
_entity_poly.pdbx_strand_id
1 'polypeptide(L)'
;MPHPVLNEDWSDYDDRKNKGGQDRSKVACTESWERDYIVRKLKKHYPKKSESEILQAVESCCKSISAPRPRDKFMDCVDSKLKG
;
A
#
# COMPACT_ATOMS: atom_id res chain seq x y z
N MET A 1 13.57 9.06 -3.45
CA MET A 1 12.44 9.91 -3.87
C MET A 1 11.16 9.15 -3.54
N PRO A 2 10.13 9.79 -2.97
CA PRO A 2 8.86 9.11 -2.68
C PRO A 2 8.27 8.53 -3.98
N HIS A 3 7.74 7.31 -3.92
CA HIS A 3 7.16 6.65 -5.08
C HIS A 3 6.01 7.48 -5.68
N PRO A 4 5.84 7.55 -7.03
CA PRO A 4 4.78 8.33 -7.68
C PRO A 4 3.37 8.06 -7.16
N VAL A 5 3.11 6.84 -6.67
CA VAL A 5 1.84 6.45 -6.03
C VAL A 5 1.49 7.30 -4.81
N LEU A 6 2.47 7.88 -4.11
CA LEU A 6 2.25 8.75 -2.95
C LEU A 6 1.73 10.14 -3.36
N ASN A 7 1.92 10.54 -4.61
CA ASN A 7 1.40 11.79 -5.16
C ASN A 7 -0.01 11.62 -5.76
N GLU A 8 -0.54 10.40 -5.82
CA GLU A 8 -1.92 10.19 -6.29
C GLU A 8 -2.95 10.61 -5.25
N ASP A 9 -4.21 10.68 -5.68
CA ASP A 9 -5.35 10.88 -4.78
C ASP A 9 -5.61 9.64 -3.90
N TRP A 10 -5.49 9.80 -2.58
CA TRP A 10 -5.79 8.78 -1.57
C TRP A 10 -7.11 9.05 -0.83
N SER A 11 -7.95 9.98 -1.28
CA SER A 11 -9.16 10.41 -0.57
C SER A 11 -10.08 9.23 -0.22
N ASP A 12 -10.31 8.31 -1.15
CA ASP A 12 -11.13 7.10 -0.89
C ASP A 12 -10.57 6.23 0.26
N TYR A 13 -9.25 6.10 0.32
CA TYR A 13 -8.58 5.37 1.39
C TYR A 13 -8.69 6.13 2.71
N ASP A 14 -8.38 7.43 2.69
CA ASP A 14 -8.43 8.31 3.85
C ASP A 14 -9.84 8.36 4.45
N ASP A 15 -10.88 8.51 3.62
CA ASP A 15 -12.28 8.54 4.04
C ASP A 15 -12.71 7.23 4.69
N ARG A 16 -12.24 6.10 4.14
CA ARG A 16 -12.54 4.79 4.72
C ARG A 16 -11.84 4.58 6.06
N LYS A 17 -10.59 5.02 6.20
CA LYS A 17 -9.87 5.02 7.49
C LYS A 17 -10.54 5.93 8.51
N ASN A 18 -10.94 7.14 8.10
CA ASN A 18 -11.64 8.11 8.96
C ASN A 18 -12.96 7.54 9.49
N LYS A 19 -13.77 6.90 8.64
CA LYS A 19 -15.01 6.22 9.05
C LYS A 19 -14.78 5.09 10.06
N GLY A 20 -13.63 4.42 9.98
CA GLY A 20 -13.23 3.37 10.93
C GLY A 20 -12.51 3.88 12.18
N GLY A 21 -12.30 5.20 12.34
CA GLY A 21 -11.53 5.76 13.46
C GLY A 21 -10.05 5.39 13.43
N GLN A 22 -9.51 5.05 12.26
CA GLN A 22 -8.11 4.65 12.07
C GLN A 22 -7.26 5.79 11.51
N ASP A 23 -5.96 5.76 11.81
CA ASP A 23 -5.02 6.75 11.28
C ASP A 23 -4.80 6.53 9.77
N ARG A 24 -5.21 7.51 8.97
CA ARG A 24 -5.06 7.49 7.51
C ARG A 24 -3.61 7.36 7.07
N SER A 25 -2.65 7.90 7.82
CA SER A 25 -1.23 7.87 7.44
C SER A 25 -0.58 6.49 7.59
N LYS A 26 -1.32 5.48 8.06
CA LYS A 26 -0.79 4.16 8.40
C LYS A 26 -1.57 3.04 7.71
N VAL A 27 -0.82 2.01 7.28
CA VAL A 27 -1.37 0.78 6.71
C VAL A 27 -1.53 -0.26 7.82
N ALA A 28 -2.76 -0.75 8.03
CA ALA A 28 -3.00 -1.75 9.08
C ALA A 28 -2.63 -3.17 8.62
N CYS A 29 -2.73 -3.47 7.32
CA CYS A 29 -2.47 -4.79 6.72
C CYS A 29 -3.41 -5.92 7.17
N THR A 30 -4.26 -5.67 8.17
CA THR A 30 -5.24 -6.62 8.73
C THR A 30 -6.53 -6.62 7.93
N GLU A 31 -6.85 -5.51 7.28
CA GLU A 31 -8.09 -5.34 6.53
C GLU A 31 -7.87 -5.66 5.06
N SER A 32 -8.65 -6.61 4.52
CA SER A 32 -8.52 -7.04 3.11
C SER A 32 -8.66 -5.88 2.13
N TRP A 33 -9.58 -4.95 2.41
CA TRP A 33 -9.82 -3.80 1.55
C TRP A 33 -8.60 -2.88 1.41
N GLU A 34 -7.75 -2.75 2.44
CA GLU A 34 -6.53 -1.94 2.33
C GLU A 34 -5.56 -2.57 1.34
N ARG A 35 -5.40 -3.90 1.43
CA ARG A 35 -4.54 -4.65 0.51
C ARG A 35 -5.07 -4.52 -0.92
N ASP A 36 -6.35 -4.76 -1.13
CA ASP A 36 -6.98 -4.67 -2.45
C ASP A 36 -6.86 -3.25 -3.03
N TYR A 37 -7.03 -2.21 -2.21
CA TYR A 37 -6.88 -0.82 -2.63
C TYR A 37 -5.44 -0.53 -3.08
N ILE A 38 -4.46 -0.93 -2.27
CA ILE A 38 -3.03 -0.72 -2.57
C ILE A 38 -2.64 -1.49 -3.84
N VAL A 39 -3.09 -2.73 -3.99
CA VAL A 39 -2.85 -3.55 -5.19
C VAL A 39 -3.41 -2.87 -6.44
N ARG A 40 -4.66 -2.38 -6.39
CA ARG A 40 -5.27 -1.67 -7.53
C ARG A 40 -4.52 -0.39 -7.89
N LYS A 41 -4.07 0.39 -6.91
CA LYS A 41 -3.23 1.57 -7.17
C LYS A 41 -1.90 1.18 -7.80
N LEU A 42 -1.18 0.22 -7.23
CA LEU A 42 0.11 -0.21 -7.73
C LEU A 42 0.03 -0.82 -9.12
N LYS A 43 -1.05 -1.54 -9.45
CA LYS A 43 -1.25 -2.12 -10.79
C LYS A 43 -1.29 -1.06 -11.90
N LYS A 44 -1.72 0.18 -11.60
CA LYS A 44 -1.65 1.31 -12.54
C LYS A 44 -0.21 1.73 -12.84
N HIS A 45 0.69 1.66 -11.85
CA HIS A 45 2.12 2.01 -11.98
C HIS A 45 2.97 0.83 -12.46
N TYR A 46 2.53 -0.39 -12.18
CA TYR A 46 3.21 -1.63 -12.51
C TYR A 46 2.37 -2.50 -13.46
N PRO A 47 2.04 -2.03 -14.68
CA PRO A 47 1.15 -2.75 -15.59
C PRO A 47 1.69 -4.13 -15.96
N LYS A 48 3.02 -4.29 -15.99
CA LYS A 48 3.73 -5.54 -16.33
C LYS A 48 3.75 -6.57 -15.20
N LYS A 49 3.52 -6.17 -13.93
CA LYS A 49 3.50 -7.10 -12.78
C LYS A 49 2.09 -7.66 -12.63
N SER A 50 1.98 -8.97 -12.43
CA SER A 50 0.71 -9.62 -12.12
C SER A 50 0.14 -9.13 -10.79
N GLU A 51 -1.17 -9.26 -10.62
CA GLU A 51 -1.83 -8.92 -9.35
C GLU A 51 -1.26 -9.74 -8.18
N SER A 52 -0.95 -11.01 -8.43
CA SER A 52 -0.32 -11.91 -7.45
C SER A 52 1.06 -11.41 -7.01
N GLU A 53 1.92 -10.98 -7.93
CA GLU A 53 3.24 -10.41 -7.58
C GLU A 53 3.11 -9.15 -6.72
N ILE A 54 2.16 -8.27 -7.05
CA ILE A 54 1.89 -7.06 -6.27
C ILE A 54 1.36 -7.42 -4.87
N LEU A 55 0.43 -8.36 -4.78
CA LEU A 55 -0.11 -8.82 -3.52
C LEU A 55 0.99 -9.45 -2.64
N GLN A 56 1.84 -10.30 -3.21
CA GLN A 56 2.97 -10.89 -2.49
C GLN A 56 3.95 -9.82 -1.97
N ALA A 57 4.23 -8.78 -2.76
CA ALA A 57 5.05 -7.67 -2.32
C ALA A 57 4.42 -6.91 -1.13
N VAL A 58 3.12 -6.62 -1.22
CA VAL A 58 2.34 -5.99 -0.14
C VAL A 58 2.36 -6.84 1.13
N GLU A 59 2.06 -8.14 1.04
CA GLU A 59 2.07 -9.06 2.18
C GLU A 59 3.46 -9.18 2.81
N SER A 60 4.50 -9.21 1.97
CA SER A 60 5.87 -9.24 2.45
C SER A 60 6.20 -7.98 3.25
N CYS A 61 5.81 -6.80 2.77
CA CYS A 61 5.99 -5.54 3.51
C CYS A 61 5.16 -5.45 4.79
N CYS A 62 3.97 -6.07 4.82
CA CYS A 62 3.17 -6.20 6.04
C CYS A 62 3.88 -6.99 7.15
N LYS A 63 4.71 -7.97 6.77
CA LYS A 63 5.54 -8.77 7.70
C LYS A 63 6.85 -8.06 8.05
N SER A 64 7.45 -7.34 7.11
CA SER A 64 8.74 -6.67 7.32
C SER A 64 8.66 -5.39 8.14
N ILE A 65 7.55 -4.62 8.03
CA ILE A 65 7.38 -3.37 8.76
C ILE A 65 6.48 -3.62 9.97
N SER A 66 7.01 -3.36 11.18
CA SER A 66 6.24 -3.43 12.42
C SER A 66 5.15 -2.36 12.45
N ALA A 67 3.99 -2.68 13.04
CA ALA A 67 2.96 -1.69 13.30
C ALA A 67 3.46 -0.65 14.32
N PRO A 68 3.09 0.64 14.20
CA PRO A 68 2.33 1.24 13.09
C PRO A 68 3.17 1.38 11.82
N ARG A 69 2.62 0.99 10.66
CA ARG A 69 3.32 0.99 9.36
C ARG A 69 3.01 2.30 8.62
N PRO A 70 3.93 3.29 8.60
CA PRO A 70 3.68 4.55 7.90
C PRO A 70 3.52 4.31 6.40
N ARG A 71 2.55 4.97 5.76
CA ARG A 71 2.22 4.73 4.34
C ARG A 71 3.40 4.97 3.42
N ASP A 72 4.15 6.04 3.65
CA ASP A 72 5.37 6.37 2.89
C ASP A 72 6.38 5.22 2.92
N LYS A 73 6.77 4.78 4.13
CA LYS A 73 7.69 3.65 4.32
C LYS A 73 7.14 2.34 3.77
N PHE A 74 5.82 2.15 3.89
CA PHE A 74 5.15 0.98 3.36
C PHE A 74 5.21 0.93 1.83
N MET A 75 4.88 2.03 1.16
CA MET A 75 4.93 2.10 -0.29
C MET A 75 6.36 1.99 -0.82
N ASP A 76 7.35 2.57 -0.13
CA ASP A 76 8.76 2.41 -0.48
C ASP A 76 9.24 0.96 -0.37
N CYS A 77 8.78 0.22 0.65
CA CYS A 77 9.06 -1.22 0.76
C CYS A 77 8.47 -2.01 -0.41
N VAL A 78 7.20 -1.73 -0.76
CA VAL A 78 6.53 -2.45 -1.84
C VAL A 78 7.18 -2.13 -3.18
N ASP A 79 7.52 -0.86 -3.40
CA ASP A 79 8.26 -0.38 -4.56
C ASP A 79 9.58 -1.13 -4.75
N SER A 80 10.36 -1.25 -3.67
CA SER A 80 11.64 -1.94 -3.67
C SER A 80 11.51 -3.42 -4.05
N LYS A 81 10.41 -4.08 -3.65
CA LYS A 81 10.12 -5.48 -4.00
C LYS A 81 9.65 -5.67 -5.44
N LEU A 82 9.00 -4.66 -6.03
CA LEU A 82 8.51 -4.73 -7.40
C LEU A 82 9.54 -4.33 -8.45
N LYS A 83 10.51 -3.49 -8.08
CA LYS A 83 11.66 -3.13 -8.93
C LYS A 83 12.79 -4.15 -8.92
N GLY A 84 12.81 -5.01 -7.89
CA GLY A 84 13.71 -6.17 -7.79
C GLY A 84 13.41 -7.26 -8.80
#